data_AF-F4NYI9-F1
#
_entry.id   AF-F4NYI9-F1
#
_cell.length_a   1.000
_cell.length_b   1.000
_cell.length_c   1.000
_cell.angle_alpha   90.00
_cell.angle_beta   90.00
_cell.angle_gamma   90.00
#
_symmetry.space_group_name_H-M   'P 1'
#
loop_
_entity.id
_entity.type
_entity.pdbx_description
1 polymer ?
#
loop_
_entity_poly.entity_id
_entity_poly.type
_entity_poly.pdbx_seq_one_letter_code
_entity_poly.pdbx_strand_id
1 'polypeptide(L)'
;MKEFIKHLEDLKLLTTDTQLHKADEIWGKLHVLIPELIKHGYKFKDIVQHLQSIGLQDIITKYLEYNRPSLQIKVMEFAAVFASMVYYNHEFKVSHRLSNQLAQLIQSSNRQVKMMASHD
;
A
#
# COMPACT_ATOMS: atom_id res chain seq x y z
N MET A 1 12.05 12.18 2.31
CA MET A 1 10.89 12.53 1.48
C MET A 1 11.13 12.37 -0.02
N LYS A 2 12.19 12.97 -0.60
CA LYS A 2 12.46 12.86 -2.06
C LYS A 2 12.55 11.41 -2.56
N GLU A 3 13.26 10.56 -1.84
CA GLU A 3 13.37 9.12 -2.17
C GLU A 3 12.04 8.39 -2.12
N PHE A 4 11.24 8.64 -1.07
CA PHE A 4 9.91 8.08 -0.91
C PHE A 4 8.98 8.46 -2.08
N ILE A 5 8.99 9.73 -2.49
CA ILE A 5 8.21 10.22 -3.64
C ILE A 5 8.65 9.52 -4.93
N LYS A 6 9.97 9.47 -5.18
CA LYS A 6 10.52 8.81 -6.37
C LYS A 6 10.04 7.37 -6.50
N HIS A 7 10.07 6.61 -5.40
CA HIS A 7 9.60 5.22 -5.41
C HIS A 7 8.11 5.07 -5.72
N LEU A 8 7.28 6.02 -5.30
CA LEU A 8 5.86 6.02 -5.64
C LEU A 8 5.61 6.40 -7.11
N GLU A 9 6.41 7.31 -7.66
CA GLU A 9 6.40 7.61 -9.09
C GLU A 9 6.87 6.40 -9.91
N ASP A 10 7.92 5.71 -9.47
CA ASP A 10 8.38 4.47 -10.09
C ASP A 10 7.23 3.44 -10.17
N LEU A 11 6.48 3.23 -9.07
CA LEU A 11 5.31 2.33 -9.05
C LEU A 11 4.23 2.72 -10.08
N LYS A 12 4.01 4.00 -10.35
CA LYS A 12 3.03 4.40 -11.39
C LYS A 12 3.47 3.97 -12.78
N LEU A 13 4.77 4.07 -13.05
CA LEU A 13 5.38 3.73 -14.35
C LEU A 13 5.42 2.22 -14.60
N LEU A 14 5.35 1.41 -13.54
CA LEU A 14 5.27 -0.04 -13.67
C LEU A 14 3.84 -0.45 -14.03
N THR A 15 3.59 -0.72 -15.30
CA THR A 15 2.26 -1.05 -15.85
C THR A 15 2.11 -2.49 -16.30
N THR A 16 3.21 -3.24 -16.41
CA THR A 16 3.23 -4.59 -17.00
C THR A 16 3.53 -5.68 -15.98
N ASP A 17 2.89 -6.85 -16.13
CA ASP A 17 3.07 -8.02 -15.26
C ASP A 17 4.53 -8.47 -15.11
N THR A 18 5.33 -8.33 -16.17
CA THR A 18 6.76 -8.67 -16.17
C THR A 18 7.58 -7.81 -15.21
N GLN A 19 7.06 -6.65 -14.79
CA GLN A 19 7.70 -5.72 -13.87
C GLN A 19 7.23 -5.87 -12.42
N LEU A 20 6.34 -6.83 -12.12
CA LEU A 20 5.81 -7.03 -10.77
C LEU A 20 6.91 -7.37 -9.75
N HIS A 21 8.03 -7.98 -10.16
CA HIS A 21 9.19 -8.19 -9.28
C HIS A 21 9.81 -6.87 -8.80
N LYS A 22 9.88 -5.86 -9.68
CA LYS A 22 10.34 -4.50 -9.31
C LYS A 22 9.34 -3.81 -8.40
N ALA A 23 8.04 -3.98 -8.66
CA ALA A 23 7.01 -3.44 -7.78
C ALA A 23 7.12 -4.02 -6.36
N ASP A 24 7.38 -5.33 -6.25
CA ASP A 24 7.57 -6.03 -4.99
C ASP A 24 8.77 -5.50 -4.17
N GLU A 25 9.88 -5.17 -4.84
CA GLU A 25 11.03 -4.51 -4.22
C GLU A 25 10.70 -3.09 -3.77
N ILE A 26 10.02 -2.31 -4.63
CA ILE A 26 9.69 -0.92 -4.34
C ILE A 26 8.72 -0.82 -3.15
N TRP A 27 7.68 -1.66 -3.10
CA TRP A 27 6.76 -1.71 -1.96
C TRP A 27 7.50 -2.06 -0.65
N GLY A 28 8.47 -2.97 -0.69
CA GLY A 28 9.31 -3.28 0.46
C GLY A 28 10.12 -2.06 0.94
N LYS A 29 10.74 -1.31 0.02
CA LYS A 29 11.47 -0.07 0.34
C LYS A 29 10.55 1.00 0.93
N LEU A 30 9.37 1.19 0.35
CA LEU A 30 8.38 2.14 0.84
C LEU A 30 7.95 1.82 2.29
N HIS A 31 7.79 0.53 2.62
CA HIS A 31 7.43 0.11 3.97
C HIS A 31 8.52 0.47 5.00
N VAL A 32 9.80 0.40 4.63
CA VAL A 32 10.93 0.77 5.50
C VAL A 32 11.11 2.30 5.60
N LEU A 33 10.87 3.02 4.50
CA LEU A 33 11.06 4.48 4.47
C LEU A 33 10.03 5.23 5.32
N ILE A 34 8.80 4.75 5.42
CA ILE A 34 7.76 5.39 6.25
C ILE A 34 8.21 5.63 7.70
N PRO A 35 8.63 4.61 8.48
CA PRO A 35 9.07 4.81 9.86
C PRO A 35 10.34 5.66 9.96
N GLU A 36 11.23 5.62 8.96
CA GLU A 36 12.40 6.49 8.92
C GLU A 36 12.01 7.97 8.80
N LEU A 37 11.05 8.30 7.93
CA LEU A 37 10.55 9.68 7.80
C LEU A 37 10.01 10.20 9.13
N ILE A 38 9.26 9.38 9.87
CA ILE A 38 8.73 9.76 11.19
C ILE A 38 9.87 10.00 12.18
N LYS A 39 10.87 9.10 12.22
CA LYS A 39 12.06 9.26 13.07
C LYS A 39 12.83 10.54 12.78
N HIS A 40 12.87 10.96 11.50
CA HIS A 40 13.50 12.21 11.08
C HIS A 40 12.64 13.46 11.33
N GLY A 41 11.52 13.34 12.05
CA GLY A 41 10.68 14.48 12.45
C GLY A 41 9.71 14.96 11.38
N TYR A 42 9.50 14.20 10.29
CA TYR A 42 8.44 14.52 9.35
C TYR A 42 7.08 14.26 10.00
N LYS A 43 6.19 15.25 9.87
CA LYS A 43 4.84 15.12 10.42
C LYS A 43 4.03 14.15 9.56
N PHE A 44 3.24 13.31 10.23
CA PHE A 44 2.29 12.41 9.57
C PHE A 44 1.40 13.14 8.57
N LYS A 45 0.94 14.35 8.91
CA LYS A 45 0.12 15.21 8.02
C LYS A 45 0.78 15.46 6.67
N ASP A 46 2.06 15.81 6.66
CA ASP A 46 2.79 16.16 5.43
C ASP A 46 3.01 14.93 4.54
N ILE A 47 3.30 13.78 5.17
CA ILE A 47 3.46 12.49 4.48
C ILE A 47 2.12 12.07 3.86
N VAL A 48 1.04 12.08 4.63
CA VAL A 48 -0.29 11.68 4.15
C VAL A 48 -0.79 12.59 3.03
N GLN A 49 -0.62 13.91 3.14
CA GLN A 49 -1.00 14.85 2.07
C GLN A 49 -0.27 14.56 0.76
N HIS A 50 1.04 14.29 0.82
CA HIS A 50 1.81 13.94 -0.37
C HIS A 50 1.32 12.63 -0.98
N LEU A 51 1.11 11.60 -0.15
CA LEU A 51 0.59 10.31 -0.58
C LEU A 51 -0.77 10.41 -1.27
N GLN A 52 -1.65 11.27 -0.78
CA GLN A 52 -2.95 11.52 -1.42
C GLN A 52 -2.80 12.29 -2.73
N SER A 53 -1.96 13.34 -2.76
CA SER A 53 -1.72 14.17 -3.95
C SER A 53 -1.23 13.34 -5.14
N ILE A 54 -0.38 12.35 -4.87
CA ILE A 54 0.10 11.45 -5.92
C ILE A 54 -0.91 10.35 -6.29
N GLY A 55 -2.09 10.27 -5.68
CA GLY A 55 -3.06 9.22 -5.98
C GLY A 55 -2.65 7.83 -5.49
N LEU A 56 -2.01 7.73 -4.31
CA LEU A 56 -1.61 6.44 -3.72
C LEU A 56 -2.76 5.43 -3.68
N GLN A 57 -3.99 5.89 -3.46
CA GLN A 57 -5.16 5.01 -3.44
C GLN A 57 -5.36 4.28 -4.76
N ASP A 58 -5.19 4.96 -5.90
CA ASP A 58 -5.31 4.33 -7.22
C ASP A 58 -4.15 3.38 -7.50
N ILE A 59 -2.94 3.71 -7.03
CA ILE A 59 -1.78 2.81 -7.10
C ILE A 59 -2.06 1.53 -6.31
N ILE A 60 -2.51 1.65 -5.06
CA ILE A 60 -2.87 0.51 -4.20
C ILE A 60 -3.96 -0.34 -4.89
N THR A 61 -5.06 0.29 -5.35
CA THR A 61 -6.14 -0.41 -6.06
C THR A 61 -5.61 -1.21 -7.24
N LYS A 62 -4.83 -0.58 -8.13
CA LYS A 62 -4.23 -1.23 -9.30
C LYS A 62 -3.38 -2.44 -8.90
N TYR A 63 -2.55 -2.30 -7.87
CA TYR A 63 -1.66 -3.39 -7.48
C TYR A 63 -2.37 -4.56 -6.81
N LEU A 64 -3.52 -4.30 -6.18
CA LEU A 64 -4.35 -5.34 -5.59
C LEU A 64 -5.12 -6.15 -6.65
N GLU A 65 -5.36 -5.58 -7.84
CA GLU A 65 -6.00 -6.29 -8.95
C GLU A 65 -5.09 -7.35 -9.60
N TYR A 66 -3.77 -7.27 -9.44
CA TYR A 66 -2.87 -8.33 -9.91
C TYR A 66 -3.05 -9.61 -9.09
N ASN A 67 -3.23 -10.75 -9.75
CA ASN A 67 -3.34 -12.07 -9.13
C ASN A 67 -1.98 -12.62 -8.67
N ARG A 68 -1.25 -11.85 -7.85
CA ARG A 68 0.05 -12.22 -7.28
C ARG A 68 0.02 -12.11 -5.76
N PRO A 69 -0.24 -13.21 -5.03
CA PRO A 69 -0.48 -13.18 -3.59
C PRO A 69 0.62 -12.50 -2.77
N SER A 70 1.90 -12.76 -3.09
CA SER A 70 3.03 -12.16 -2.37
C SER A 70 3.06 -10.63 -2.46
N LEU A 71 2.71 -10.09 -3.62
CA LEU A 71 2.66 -8.65 -3.85
C LEU A 71 1.44 -8.02 -3.19
N GLN A 72 0.28 -8.67 -3.30
CA GLN A 72 -0.96 -8.24 -2.65
C GLN A 72 -0.76 -8.11 -1.13
N ILE A 73 -0.09 -9.07 -0.49
CA ILE A 73 0.23 -9.03 0.95
C ILE A 73 1.02 -7.76 1.30
N LYS A 74 2.11 -7.45 0.57
CA LYS A 74 2.91 -6.25 0.82
C LYS A 74 2.12 -4.96 0.62
N VAL A 75 1.30 -4.90 -0.43
CA VAL A 75 0.45 -3.74 -0.70
C VAL A 75 -0.59 -3.58 0.42
N MET A 76 -1.13 -4.67 0.96
CA MET A 76 -2.05 -4.64 2.10
C MET A 76 -1.37 -4.18 3.39
N GLU A 77 -0.18 -4.69 3.71
CA GLU A 77 0.60 -4.24 4.87
C GLU A 77 0.86 -2.74 4.80
N PHE A 78 1.31 -2.25 3.64
CA PHE A 78 1.50 -0.83 3.40
C PHE A 78 0.19 -0.04 3.52
N ALA A 79 -0.90 -0.54 2.95
CA ALA A 79 -2.20 0.13 3.02
C ALA A 79 -2.74 0.20 4.44
N ALA A 80 -2.51 -0.81 5.28
CA ALA A 80 -2.87 -0.80 6.69
C ALA A 80 -2.05 0.25 7.47
N VAL A 81 -0.74 0.33 7.21
CA VAL A 81 0.13 1.38 7.77
C VAL A 81 -0.40 2.76 7.36
N PHE A 82 -0.67 2.98 6.07
CA PHE A 82 -1.24 4.23 5.58
C PHE A 82 -2.61 4.56 6.22
N ALA A 83 -3.51 3.58 6.32
CA ALA A 83 -4.81 3.75 6.94
C ALA A 83 -4.70 4.13 8.42
N SER A 84 -3.77 3.51 9.17
CA SER A 84 -3.53 3.88 10.57
C SER A 84 -3.06 5.34 10.69
N MET A 85 -2.17 5.80 9.79
CA MET A 85 -1.71 7.20 9.76
C MET A 85 -2.83 8.17 9.46
N VAL A 86 -3.72 7.81 8.53
CA VAL A 86 -4.91 8.60 8.22
C VAL A 86 -5.86 8.62 9.42
N TYR A 87 -6.06 7.50 10.11
CA TYR A 87 -6.99 7.41 11.24
C TYR A 87 -6.50 8.17 12.49
N TYR A 88 -5.19 8.13 12.78
CA TYR A 88 -4.57 8.97 13.82
C TYR A 88 -4.70 10.47 13.53
N ASN A 89 -4.99 10.83 12.28
CA ASN A 89 -5.13 12.21 11.85
C ASN A 89 -6.59 12.48 11.50
N HIS A 90 -7.41 12.81 12.50
CA HIS A 90 -8.87 13.00 12.39
C HIS A 90 -9.33 13.95 11.26
N GLU A 91 -8.43 14.76 10.70
CA GLU A 91 -8.68 15.63 9.54
C GLU A 91 -8.73 14.89 8.19
N PHE A 92 -8.25 13.64 8.12
CA PHE A 92 -8.06 12.92 6.86
C PHE A 92 -9.12 11.85 6.63
N LYS A 93 -9.73 11.89 5.43
CA LYS A 93 -10.70 10.89 4.99
C LYS A 93 -10.03 9.86 4.08
N VAL A 94 -10.02 8.60 4.49
CA VAL A 94 -9.84 7.46 3.57
C VAL A 94 -11.08 7.41 2.67
N SER A 95 -10.92 7.17 1.36
CA SER A 95 -12.10 7.02 0.50
C SER A 95 -12.85 5.74 0.89
N HIS A 96 -14.18 5.79 0.88
CA HIS A 96 -15.02 4.60 1.09
C HIS A 96 -14.64 3.46 0.14
N ARG A 97 -14.18 3.77 -1.07
CA ARG A 97 -13.69 2.79 -2.06
C ARG A 97 -12.49 2.01 -1.54
N LEU A 98 -11.46 2.70 -1.06
CA LEU A 98 -10.25 2.05 -0.52
C LEU A 98 -10.60 1.21 0.72
N SER A 99 -11.40 1.75 1.64
CA SER A 99 -11.82 1.00 2.83
C SER A 99 -12.58 -0.28 2.48
N ASN A 100 -13.49 -0.20 1.50
CA ASN A 100 -14.23 -1.37 1.03
C ASN A 100 -13.32 -2.38 0.32
N GLN A 101 -12.36 -1.93 -0.49
CA GLN A 101 -11.38 -2.82 -1.15
C GLN A 101 -10.50 -3.52 -0.12
N LEU A 102 -10.01 -2.80 0.90
CA LEU A 102 -9.23 -3.39 1.99
C LEU A 102 -10.07 -4.41 2.77
N ALA A 103 -11.32 -4.09 3.10
CA ALA A 103 -12.21 -5.02 3.79
C ALA A 103 -12.49 -6.29 2.97
N GLN A 104 -12.75 -6.15 1.66
CA GLN A 104 -12.98 -7.27 0.75
C GLN A 104 -11.73 -8.15 0.59
N LEU A 105 -10.55 -7.54 0.49
CA LEU A 105 -9.29 -8.27 0.35
C LEU A 105 -8.84 -8.94 1.64
N ILE A 106 -9.08 -8.35 2.81
CA ILE A 106 -8.87 -9.04 4.10
C ILE A 106 -9.77 -10.27 4.17
N GLN A 107 -11.03 -10.15 3.74
CA GLN A 107 -11.95 -11.30 3.68
C GLN A 107 -11.53 -12.33 2.63
N SER A 108 -11.03 -11.92 1.46
CA SER A 108 -10.60 -12.84 0.40
C SER A 108 -9.27 -13.52 0.71
N SER A 109 -8.31 -12.81 1.31
CA SER A 109 -7.03 -13.34 1.78
C SER A 109 -7.26 -14.38 2.88
N ASN A 110 -8.14 -14.10 3.85
CA ASN A 110 -8.55 -15.10 4.83
C ASN A 110 -9.20 -16.34 4.19
N ARG A 111 -9.92 -16.19 3.07
CA ARG A 111 -10.43 -17.34 2.30
C ARG A 111 -9.32 -18.10 1.55
N GLN A 112 -8.37 -17.40 0.93
CA GLN A 112 -7.25 -18.02 0.23
C GLN A 112 -6.32 -18.78 1.18
N VAL A 113 -5.96 -18.19 2.32
CA VAL A 113 -5.16 -18.86 3.37
C VAL A 113 -5.90 -20.09 3.89
N LYS A 114 -7.23 -20.00 4.10
CA LYS A 114 -8.04 -21.12 4.58
C LYS A 114 -8.18 -22.26 3.56
N MET A 115 -8.25 -21.94 2.26
CA MET A 115 -8.23 -22.95 1.19
C MET A 115 -6.85 -23.62 1.04
N MET A 116 -5.78 -22.84 1.17
CA MET A 116 -4.40 -23.35 1.08
C MET A 116 -4.05 -24.25 2.28
N ALA A 117 -4.60 -23.96 3.46
CA ALA A 117 -4.47 -24.81 4.65
C ALA A 117 -5.42 -26.03 4.69
N SER A 118 -6.38 -26.13 3.77
CA SER A 118 -7.30 -27.28 3.67
C SER A 118 -6.86 -28.32 2.64
N HIS A 119 -5.66 -28.16 2.06
CA HIS A 119 -5.05 -29.07 1.08
C HIS A 119 -3.85 -29.87 1.64
N ASP A 120 -3.67 -29.89 2.96
CA ASP A 120 -2.85 -30.87 3.70
C ASP A 120 -3.75 -31.96 4.29
#